data_AF-A0A0F7PRB9-F1
#
_entry.id   AF-A0A0F7PRB9-F1
#
_cell.length_a   1.000
_cell.length_b   1.000
_cell.length_c   1.000
_cell.angle_alpha   90.00
_cell.angle_beta   90.00
_cell.angle_gamma   90.00
#
_symmetry.space_group_name_H-M   'P 1'
#
loop_
_entity.id
_entity.type
_entity.pdbx_description
1 polymer ?
#
loop_
_entity_poly.entity_id
_entity_poly.type
_entity_poly.pdbx_seq_one_letter_code
_entity_poly.pdbx_strand_id
1 'polypeptide(L)'
;MPKYEGMNSFSRIQRSLEQGPVPQMISDLAAGSITPVMSLAELQMLYRKDRISEAEAATLMTHACRAHALAVGSALVVTDKTGKICFGFVPDPGLEPDDAEMVPVFQALGRKIDIDHVANIVATRPKSDTRTSVECPVFVMPTFEYERSHGRAVEAFGTYLTSFRLPLTDRHG
;
A
#
# COMPACT_ATOMS: atom_id res chain seq x y z
N MET A 1 -34.04 -23.29 -0.38
CA MET A 1 -34.01 -21.88 -0.81
C MET A 1 -32.62 -21.34 -0.56
N PRO A 2 -31.91 -20.82 -1.57
CA PRO A 2 -30.54 -20.35 -1.38
C PRO A 2 -30.56 -18.96 -0.72
N LYS A 3 -29.69 -18.77 0.29
CA LYS A 3 -29.47 -17.50 0.96
C LYS A 3 -28.68 -16.56 0.04
N TYR A 4 -29.31 -15.49 -0.40
CA TYR A 4 -28.66 -14.34 -1.02
C TYR A 4 -27.93 -13.50 0.05
N GLU A 5 -26.75 -13.94 0.49
CA GLU A 5 -25.90 -13.14 1.40
C GLU A 5 -24.94 -12.19 0.65
N GLY A 6 -24.82 -12.29 -0.69
CA GLY A 6 -23.90 -11.47 -1.50
C GLY A 6 -24.40 -10.07 -1.87
N MET A 7 -25.72 -9.85 -2.00
CA MET A 7 -26.27 -8.57 -2.50
C MET A 7 -26.21 -7.41 -1.47
N ASN A 8 -26.02 -7.70 -0.19
CA ASN A 8 -26.04 -6.69 0.88
C ASN A 8 -24.68 -6.02 1.17
N SER A 9 -23.57 -6.62 0.73
CA SER A 9 -22.23 -6.05 0.90
C SER A 9 -21.91 -5.08 -0.23
N PHE A 10 -22.14 -5.50 -1.48
CA PHE A 10 -21.86 -4.69 -2.66
C PHE A 10 -22.71 -3.42 -2.72
N SER A 11 -24.01 -3.51 -2.39
CA SER A 11 -24.91 -2.35 -2.34
C SER A 11 -24.60 -1.40 -1.18
N ARG A 12 -24.07 -1.88 -0.05
CA ARG A 12 -23.56 -1.04 1.05
C ARG A 12 -22.28 -0.32 0.64
N ILE A 13 -21.35 -1.01 -0.01
CA ILE A 13 -20.10 -0.42 -0.52
C ILE A 13 -20.42 0.64 -1.58
N GLN A 14 -21.30 0.33 -2.53
CA GLN A 14 -21.71 1.26 -3.59
C GLN A 14 -22.42 2.50 -3.03
N ARG A 15 -23.28 2.34 -2.01
CA ARG A 15 -23.89 3.49 -1.31
C ARG A 15 -22.86 4.28 -0.50
N SER A 16 -21.87 3.66 0.12
CA SER A 16 -20.76 4.36 0.80
C SER A 16 -19.85 5.12 -0.17
N LEU A 17 -19.74 4.65 -1.42
CA LEU A 17 -19.03 5.36 -2.48
C LEU A 17 -19.81 6.59 -2.99
N GLU A 18 -21.14 6.54 -3.02
CA GLU A 18 -22.00 7.62 -3.55
C GLU A 18 -22.52 8.61 -2.47
N GLN A 19 -22.70 8.15 -1.23
CA GLN A 19 -23.29 8.92 -0.12
C GLN A 19 -22.52 8.80 1.21
N GLY A 20 -21.45 8.01 1.26
CA GLY A 20 -20.60 7.86 2.44
C GLY A 20 -19.48 8.91 2.49
N PRO A 21 -18.52 8.76 3.41
CA PRO A 21 -17.44 9.75 3.60
C PRO A 21 -16.40 9.74 2.47
N VAL A 22 -16.43 8.82 1.50
CA VAL A 22 -15.40 8.70 0.45
C VAL A 22 -15.25 9.97 -0.40
N PRO A 23 -16.32 10.61 -0.93
CA PRO A 23 -16.18 11.87 -1.67
C PRO A 23 -15.53 12.98 -0.82
N GLN A 24 -15.86 13.04 0.47
CA GLN A 24 -15.25 13.98 1.40
C GLN A 24 -13.77 13.65 1.63
N MET A 25 -13.41 12.38 1.82
CA MET A 25 -12.03 11.92 1.97
C MET A 25 -11.19 12.23 0.73
N ILE A 26 -11.75 12.09 -0.48
CA ILE A 26 -11.07 12.45 -1.72
C ILE A 26 -10.80 13.97 -1.75
N SER A 27 -11.78 14.79 -1.37
CA SER A 27 -11.61 16.24 -1.26
C SER A 27 -10.56 16.61 -0.21
N ASP A 28 -10.56 15.93 0.93
CA ASP A 28 -9.62 16.20 2.03
C ASP A 28 -8.20 15.75 1.67
N LEU A 29 -8.03 14.67 0.90
CA LEU A 29 -6.75 14.28 0.30
C LEU A 29 -6.26 15.35 -0.69
N ALA A 30 -7.14 15.79 -1.60
CA ALA A 30 -6.80 16.82 -2.58
C ALA A 30 -6.43 18.17 -1.94
N ALA A 31 -7.06 18.48 -0.80
CA ALA A 31 -6.74 19.67 0.01
C ALA A 31 -5.50 19.50 0.89
N GLY A 32 -4.95 18.29 1.02
CA GLY A 32 -3.86 17.97 1.95
C GLY A 32 -4.26 17.95 3.42
N SER A 33 -5.57 18.00 3.72
CA SER A 33 -6.13 17.92 5.08
C SER A 33 -5.99 16.53 5.69
N ILE A 34 -5.97 15.49 4.86
CA ILE A 34 -5.53 14.15 5.21
C ILE A 34 -4.47 13.69 4.21
N THR A 35 -3.65 12.70 4.58
CA THR A 35 -2.59 12.17 3.72
C THR A 35 -2.71 10.65 3.55
N PRO A 36 -2.13 10.06 2.49
CA PRO A 36 -2.11 8.61 2.27
C PRO A 36 -1.38 7.79 3.36
N VAL A 37 -0.80 8.45 4.36
CA VAL A 37 -0.03 7.83 5.45
C VAL A 37 -0.66 8.01 6.82
N MET A 38 -1.87 8.56 6.87
CA MET A 38 -2.63 8.78 8.10
C MET A 38 -3.04 7.45 8.75
N SER A 39 -3.02 7.37 10.08
CA SER A 39 -3.42 6.16 10.80
C SER A 39 -4.94 5.96 10.81
N LEU A 40 -5.38 4.70 10.97
CA LEU A 40 -6.81 4.38 11.09
C LEU A 40 -7.47 5.10 12.28
N ALA A 41 -6.77 5.25 13.40
CA ALA A 41 -7.27 5.95 14.57
C ALA A 41 -7.53 7.45 14.29
N GLU A 42 -6.64 8.11 13.56
CA GLU A 42 -6.81 9.51 13.16
C GLU A 42 -8.00 9.67 12.21
N LEU A 43 -8.13 8.77 11.24
CA LEU A 43 -9.28 8.74 10.32
C LEU A 43 -10.59 8.55 11.09
N GLN A 44 -10.66 7.62 12.04
CA GLN A 44 -11.84 7.43 12.87
C GLN A 44 -12.20 8.66 13.70
N MET A 45 -11.21 9.41 14.20
CA MET A 45 -11.46 10.65 14.93
C MET A 45 -12.01 11.75 14.01
N LEU A 46 -11.44 11.91 12.82
CA LEU A 46 -11.87 12.92 11.84
C LEU A 46 -13.29 12.65 11.33
N TYR A 47 -13.58 11.38 11.01
CA TYR A 47 -14.87 10.92 10.47
C TYR A 47 -15.79 10.31 11.54
N ARG A 48 -15.59 10.68 12.82
CA ARG A 48 -16.36 10.11 13.96
C ARG A 48 -17.87 10.30 13.85
N LYS A 49 -18.31 11.36 13.15
CA LYS A 49 -19.74 11.66 12.93
C LYS A 49 -20.41 10.56 12.10
N ASP A 50 -19.65 9.92 11.23
CA ASP A 50 -20.08 8.84 10.36
C ASP A 50 -20.06 7.48 11.05
N ARG A 51 -19.59 7.42 12.32
CA ARG A 51 -19.53 6.21 13.17
C ARG A 51 -18.84 5.01 12.51
N ILE A 52 -17.81 5.28 11.72
CA ILE A 52 -17.08 4.24 10.99
C ILE A 52 -16.25 3.36 11.93
N SER A 53 -16.35 2.05 11.74
CA SER A 53 -15.44 1.08 12.35
C SER A 53 -14.03 1.17 11.75
N GLU A 54 -13.06 0.52 12.38
CA GLU A 54 -11.66 0.53 11.90
C GLU A 54 -11.51 -0.17 10.54
N ALA A 55 -12.22 -1.29 10.33
CA ALA A 55 -12.26 -2.00 9.05
C ALA A 55 -12.92 -1.17 7.94
N GLU A 56 -13.96 -0.40 8.28
CA GLU A 56 -14.56 0.56 7.35
C GLU A 56 -13.61 1.70 7.04
N ALA A 57 -12.91 2.28 8.03
CA ALA A 57 -11.93 3.33 7.82
C ALA A 57 -10.82 2.89 6.84
N ALA A 58 -10.32 1.67 6.99
CA ALA A 58 -9.34 1.10 6.05
C ALA A 58 -9.91 1.00 4.63
N THR A 59 -11.10 0.43 4.49
CA THR A 59 -11.77 0.27 3.19
C THR A 59 -12.02 1.62 2.51
N LEU A 60 -12.55 2.58 3.26
CA LEU A 60 -12.85 3.94 2.77
C LEU A 60 -11.58 4.67 2.33
N MET A 61 -10.51 4.58 3.13
CA MET A 61 -9.22 5.19 2.80
C MET A 61 -8.58 4.56 1.56
N THR A 62 -8.66 3.23 1.41
CA THR A 62 -8.21 2.53 0.20
C THR A 62 -8.95 3.03 -1.04
N HIS A 63 -10.27 3.19 -0.96
CA HIS A 63 -11.05 3.74 -2.08
C HIS A 63 -10.69 5.20 -2.38
N ALA A 64 -10.54 6.03 -1.35
CA ALA A 64 -10.16 7.43 -1.49
C ALA A 64 -8.76 7.56 -2.11
N CYS A 65 -7.78 6.76 -1.67
CA CYS A 65 -6.44 6.70 -2.25
C CYS A 65 -6.49 6.27 -3.72
N ARG A 66 -7.23 5.21 -4.07
CA ARG A 66 -7.36 4.79 -5.48
C ARG A 66 -7.94 5.90 -6.36
N ALA A 67 -9.02 6.55 -5.91
CA ALA A 67 -9.62 7.66 -6.66
C ALA A 67 -8.67 8.87 -6.75
N HIS A 68 -7.92 9.17 -5.69
CA HIS A 68 -6.95 10.26 -5.69
C HIS A 68 -5.77 9.96 -6.62
N ALA A 69 -5.28 8.71 -6.67
CA ALA A 69 -4.23 8.29 -7.59
C ALA A 69 -4.64 8.47 -9.06
N LEU A 70 -5.92 8.26 -9.41
CA LEU A 70 -6.41 8.57 -10.76
C LEU A 70 -6.32 10.07 -11.10
N ALA A 71 -6.35 10.95 -10.10
CA ALA A 71 -6.27 12.39 -10.28
C ALA A 71 -4.83 12.92 -10.29
N VAL A 72 -3.94 12.37 -9.44
CA VAL A 72 -2.56 12.88 -9.26
C VAL A 72 -1.47 11.94 -9.79
N GLY A 73 -1.86 10.81 -10.38
CA GLY A 73 -0.97 9.71 -10.73
C GLY A 73 -0.72 8.76 -9.55
N SER A 74 -0.20 7.58 -9.88
CA SER A 74 0.22 6.56 -8.92
C SER A 74 1.74 6.41 -8.84
N ALA A 75 2.19 5.80 -7.76
CA ALA A 75 3.55 5.36 -7.52
C ALA A 75 3.56 3.89 -7.08
N LEU A 76 4.59 3.16 -7.50
CA LEU A 76 4.93 1.85 -6.97
C LEU A 76 5.79 2.03 -5.73
N VAL A 77 5.31 1.54 -4.59
CA VAL A 77 5.98 1.66 -3.29
C VAL A 77 6.37 0.27 -2.82
N VAL A 78 7.65 0.09 -2.47
CA VAL A 78 8.16 -1.19 -1.95
C VAL A 78 8.30 -1.16 -0.44
N THR A 79 7.88 -2.24 0.21
CA THR A 79 7.93 -2.42 1.67
C THR A 79 8.68 -3.70 2.05
N ASP A 80 8.95 -3.89 3.34
CA ASP A 80 9.47 -5.17 3.84
C ASP A 80 8.38 -6.20 4.00
N LYS A 81 8.80 -7.45 4.17
CA LYS A 81 7.91 -8.57 4.51
C LYS A 81 7.03 -8.36 5.75
N THR A 82 7.31 -7.35 6.59
CA THR A 82 6.52 -7.05 7.79
C THR A 82 5.65 -5.80 7.64
N GLY A 83 5.67 -5.14 6.48
CA GLY A 83 4.90 -3.93 6.22
C GLY A 83 5.27 -2.77 7.15
N LYS A 84 6.46 -2.77 7.76
CA LYS A 84 6.87 -1.74 8.73
C LYS A 84 7.70 -0.65 8.10
N ILE A 85 8.48 -0.98 7.07
CA ILE A 85 9.44 -0.06 6.48
C ILE A 85 9.20 0.05 4.98
N CYS A 86 9.11 1.28 4.48
CA CYS A 86 9.14 1.59 3.06
C CYS A 86 10.59 1.80 2.60
N PHE A 87 11.04 1.14 1.53
CA PHE A 87 12.41 1.34 1.00
C PHE A 87 12.48 2.38 -0.09
N GLY A 88 11.36 2.68 -0.70
CA GLY A 88 11.26 3.74 -1.66
C GLY A 88 10.06 3.55 -2.56
N PHE A 89 9.95 4.50 -3.46
CA PHE A 89 8.91 4.53 -4.47
C PHE A 89 9.44 5.05 -5.79
N VAL A 90 8.77 4.64 -6.87
CA VAL A 90 8.97 5.13 -8.25
C VAL A 90 7.61 5.45 -8.86
N PRO A 91 7.51 6.37 -9.83
CA PRO A 91 6.28 6.59 -10.57
C PRO A 91 5.76 5.29 -11.19
N ASP A 92 4.46 5.06 -11.08
CA ASP A 92 3.76 3.93 -11.69
C ASP A 92 3.31 4.32 -13.11
N PRO A 93 3.73 3.60 -14.16
CA PRO A 93 3.29 3.90 -15.53
C PRO A 93 1.85 3.48 -15.81
N GLY A 94 1.18 2.78 -14.87
CA GLY A 94 -0.19 2.29 -15.04
C GLY A 94 -0.28 1.07 -15.95
N LEU A 95 0.81 0.31 -16.06
CA LEU A 95 0.92 -0.90 -16.88
C LEU A 95 0.83 -2.16 -16.01
N GLU A 96 0.41 -3.26 -16.62
CA GLU A 96 0.33 -4.56 -15.94
C GLU A 96 1.74 -5.11 -15.63
N PRO A 97 1.92 -5.88 -14.54
CA PRO A 97 3.23 -6.36 -14.10
C PRO A 97 4.03 -7.18 -15.13
N ASP A 98 3.36 -7.82 -16.08
CA ASP A 98 3.96 -8.65 -17.13
C ASP A 98 4.33 -7.86 -18.40
N ASP A 99 3.99 -6.57 -18.46
CA ASP A 99 4.39 -5.69 -19.55
C ASP A 99 5.92 -5.52 -19.59
N ALA A 100 6.51 -5.61 -20.78
CA ALA A 100 7.94 -5.43 -20.97
C ALA A 100 8.41 -4.03 -20.56
N GLU A 101 7.53 -3.03 -20.65
CA GLU A 101 7.80 -1.65 -20.24
C GLU A 101 7.88 -1.48 -18.72
N MET A 102 7.41 -2.46 -17.93
CA MET A 102 7.56 -2.46 -16.47
C MET A 102 8.95 -2.87 -16.00
N VAL A 103 9.73 -3.56 -16.83
CA VAL A 103 11.11 -4.00 -16.51
C VAL A 103 12.00 -2.86 -16.01
N PRO A 104 12.15 -1.71 -16.71
CA PRO A 104 12.96 -0.59 -16.22
C PRO A 104 12.42 0.01 -14.92
N VAL A 105 11.09 0.03 -14.71
CA VAL A 105 10.46 0.53 -13.48
C VAL A 105 10.82 -0.36 -12.30
N PHE A 106 10.71 -1.67 -12.48
CA PHE A 106 11.09 -2.64 -11.45
C PHE A 106 12.59 -2.63 -11.16
N GLN A 107 13.43 -2.45 -12.17
CA GLN A 107 14.87 -2.26 -11.95
C GLN A 107 15.18 -0.98 -11.15
N ALA A 108 14.50 0.13 -11.46
CA ALA A 108 14.66 1.38 -10.72
C ALA A 108 14.20 1.24 -9.27
N LEU A 109 13.07 0.55 -9.04
CA LEU A 109 12.59 0.25 -7.69
C LEU A 109 13.57 -0.66 -6.95
N GLY A 110 14.09 -1.70 -7.61
CA GLY A 110 15.13 -2.58 -7.06
C GLY A 110 16.41 -1.85 -6.65
N ARG A 111 16.83 -0.82 -7.38
CA ARG A 111 17.99 0.02 -7.01
C ARG A 111 17.76 0.87 -5.76
N LYS A 112 16.51 1.19 -5.42
CA LYS A 112 16.17 1.88 -4.16
C LYS A 112 16.24 0.93 -2.95
N ILE A 113 16.16 -0.37 -3.19
CA ILE A 113 16.33 -1.43 -2.20
C ILE A 113 17.83 -1.70 -2.02
N ASP A 114 18.57 -0.75 -1.44
CA ASP A 114 20.04 -0.81 -1.35
C ASP A 114 20.57 -1.80 -0.27
N ILE A 115 21.88 -2.10 -0.29
CA ILE A 115 22.61 -3.13 0.49
C ILE A 115 22.34 -3.07 2.01
N ASP A 116 22.21 -1.87 2.58
CA ASP A 116 21.88 -1.69 4.00
C ASP A 116 20.50 -2.26 4.36
N HIS A 117 19.59 -2.34 3.38
CA HIS A 117 18.30 -2.95 3.57
C HIS A 117 18.37 -4.47 3.61
N VAL A 118 19.15 -5.10 2.73
CA VAL A 118 19.41 -6.55 2.78
C VAL A 118 20.00 -6.92 4.14
N ALA A 119 20.92 -6.10 4.67
CA ALA A 119 21.48 -6.30 6.01
C ALA A 119 20.42 -6.19 7.13
N ASN A 120 19.50 -5.22 7.05
CA ASN A 120 18.40 -5.07 8.02
C ASN A 120 17.37 -6.20 7.94
N ILE A 121 17.05 -6.69 6.74
CA ILE A 121 16.19 -7.86 6.58
C ILE A 121 16.85 -9.11 7.18
N VAL A 122 18.13 -9.32 6.89
CA VAL A 122 18.90 -10.45 7.42
C VAL A 122 18.94 -10.38 8.95
N ALA A 123 19.20 -9.21 9.52
CA ALA A 123 19.27 -9.01 10.96
C ALA A 123 17.92 -9.24 11.68
N THR A 124 16.80 -8.99 11.01
CA THR A 124 15.45 -9.17 11.57
C THR A 124 14.88 -10.57 11.34
N ARG A 125 15.62 -11.45 10.66
CA ARG A 125 15.17 -12.84 10.45
C ARG A 125 15.29 -13.69 11.71
N PRO A 126 14.28 -14.54 12.00
CA PRO A 126 14.47 -15.63 12.94
C PRO A 126 15.63 -16.51 12.48
N LYS A 127 16.51 -16.91 13.41
CA LYS A 127 17.67 -17.78 13.12
C LYS A 127 17.29 -19.13 12.48
N SER A 128 16.03 -19.55 12.59
CA SER A 128 15.49 -20.79 12.02
C SER A 128 14.94 -20.65 10.59
N ASP A 129 14.97 -19.46 9.98
CA ASP A 129 14.44 -19.23 8.63
C ASP A 129 15.46 -19.69 7.55
N THR A 130 15.23 -20.87 6.98
CA THR A 130 16.12 -21.52 5.99
C THR A 130 15.94 -21.00 4.56
N ARG A 131 15.04 -20.03 4.32
CA ARG A 131 14.79 -19.49 2.98
C ARG A 131 16.00 -18.74 2.45
N THR A 132 16.38 -18.96 1.19
CA THR A 132 17.51 -18.29 0.52
C THR A 132 17.17 -16.94 -0.11
N SER A 133 15.90 -16.51 -0.02
CA SER A 133 15.44 -15.21 -0.54
C SER A 133 14.40 -14.58 0.37
N VAL A 134 14.25 -13.26 0.28
CA VAL A 134 13.22 -12.48 0.98
C VAL A 134 12.29 -11.84 -0.01
N GLU A 135 11.00 -11.96 0.28
CA GLU A 135 9.94 -11.29 -0.45
C GLU A 135 9.77 -9.86 0.04
N CYS A 136 9.79 -8.90 -0.90
CA CYS A 136 9.56 -7.48 -0.65
C CYS A 136 8.32 -7.05 -1.45
N PRO A 137 7.16 -6.88 -0.78
CA PRO A 137 5.91 -6.51 -1.45
C PRO A 137 5.98 -5.13 -2.10
N VAL A 138 5.38 -5.01 -3.28
CA VAL A 138 5.21 -3.78 -4.04
C VAL A 138 3.72 -3.44 -4.09
N PHE A 139 3.39 -2.21 -3.71
CA PHE A 139 2.03 -1.69 -3.68
C PHE A 139 1.88 -0.51 -4.62
N VAL A 140 0.73 -0.42 -5.28
CA VAL A 140 0.29 0.80 -5.97
C VAL A 140 -0.33 1.74 -4.96
N MET A 141 0.16 2.96 -4.91
CA MET A 141 -0.28 4.05 -4.04
C MET A 141 -0.42 5.36 -4.84
N PRO A 142 -1.12 6.39 -4.34
CA PRO A 142 -1.06 7.72 -4.94
C PRO A 142 0.35 8.30 -4.95
N THR A 143 0.67 9.19 -5.88
CA THR A 143 1.92 9.96 -5.83
C THR A 143 2.01 10.75 -4.52
N PHE A 144 3.00 10.40 -3.69
CA PHE A 144 3.25 11.03 -2.39
C PHE A 144 4.71 10.79 -1.99
N GLU A 145 5.28 11.69 -1.18
CA GLU A 145 6.66 11.58 -0.71
C GLU A 145 6.78 10.54 0.42
N TYR A 146 6.87 9.26 0.05
CA TYR A 146 6.96 8.17 1.02
C TYR A 146 8.34 8.09 1.70
N GLU A 147 8.32 8.04 3.02
CA GLU A 147 9.47 7.82 3.89
C GLU A 147 9.47 6.42 4.49
N ARG A 148 10.60 6.05 5.12
CA ARG A 148 10.80 4.74 5.75
C ARG A 148 9.71 4.37 6.76
N SER A 149 9.22 5.32 7.56
CA SER A 149 8.19 5.11 8.59
C SER A 149 6.80 4.80 8.03
N HIS A 150 6.55 5.04 6.74
CA HIS A 150 5.22 4.93 6.14
C HIS A 150 4.79 3.51 5.77
N GLY A 151 5.63 2.49 6.00
CA GLY A 151 5.38 1.12 5.56
C GLY A 151 4.00 0.58 5.97
N ARG A 152 3.57 0.87 7.21
CA ARG A 152 2.28 0.35 7.71
C ARG A 152 1.09 0.92 6.96
N ALA A 153 1.14 2.20 6.61
CA ALA A 153 0.07 2.84 5.87
C ALA A 153 0.05 2.36 4.40
N VAL A 154 1.23 2.14 3.82
CA VAL A 154 1.35 1.55 2.48
C VAL A 154 0.71 0.16 2.43
N GLU A 155 0.99 -0.70 3.43
CA GLU A 155 0.37 -2.03 3.52
C GLU A 155 -1.14 -1.96 3.79
N ALA A 156 -1.59 -1.00 4.60
CA ALA A 156 -3.00 -0.86 4.97
C ALA A 156 -3.88 -0.35 3.82
N PHE A 157 -3.38 0.58 2.99
CA PHE A 157 -4.19 1.29 1.98
C PHE A 157 -3.78 1.00 0.54
N GLY A 158 -2.61 0.44 0.35
CA GLY A 158 -2.06 0.15 -0.97
C GLY A 158 -2.74 -1.02 -1.64
N THR A 159 -2.69 -1.01 -2.97
CA THR A 159 -3.11 -2.17 -3.76
C THR A 159 -1.88 -3.02 -4.03
N TYR A 160 -1.84 -4.22 -3.47
CA TYR A 160 -0.76 -5.16 -3.74
C TYR A 160 -0.68 -5.46 -5.24
N LEU A 161 0.51 -5.26 -5.82
CA LEU A 161 0.78 -5.50 -7.24
C LEU A 161 1.55 -6.80 -7.44
N THR A 162 2.72 -6.88 -6.83
CA THR A 162 3.67 -7.98 -6.99
C THR A 162 4.69 -7.93 -5.86
N SER A 163 5.71 -8.79 -5.91
CA SER A 163 6.81 -8.77 -4.96
C SER A 163 8.16 -9.01 -5.63
N PHE A 164 9.19 -8.35 -5.09
CA PHE A 164 10.57 -8.69 -5.40
C PHE A 164 11.03 -9.87 -4.55
N ARG A 165 11.88 -10.70 -5.14
CA ARG A 165 12.65 -11.70 -4.39
C ARG A 165 14.10 -11.26 -4.34
N LEU A 166 14.53 -10.80 -3.18
CA LEU A 166 15.92 -10.48 -2.94
C LEU A 166 16.67 -11.75 -2.52
N PRO A 167 17.73 -12.16 -3.24
CA PRO A 167 18.57 -13.25 -2.77
C PRO A 167 19.29 -12.81 -1.49
N LEU A 168 19.35 -13.71 -0.52
CA LEU A 168 20.21 -13.52 0.63
C LEU A 168 21.62 -13.82 0.16
N THR A 169 22.47 -12.80 0.12
CA THR A 169 23.90 -13.06 -0.02
C THR A 169 24.36 -13.74 1.25
N ASP A 170 24.71 -15.02 1.16
CA ASP A 170 25.41 -15.71 2.23
C ASP A 170 26.68 -14.92 2.53
N ARG A 171 26.77 -14.39 3.76
CA ARG A 171 28.03 -13.83 4.29
C ARG A 171 28.97 -14.98 4.68
N HIS A 172 29.23 -15.89 3.75
CA HIS A 172 30.26 -16.93 3.86
C HIS A 172 31.21 -16.83 2.68
N GLY A 173 32.14 -15.88 2.79
CA GLY A 173 33.54 -16.12 2.42
C GLY A 173 34.28 -16.60 3.65
#